data_AF-M1AG70-F1
#
_entry.id   AF-M1AG70-F1
#
_cell.length_a   1.000
_cell.length_b   1.000
_cell.length_c   1.000
_cell.angle_alpha   90.00
_cell.angle_beta   90.00
_cell.angle_gamma   90.00
#
_symmetry.space_group_name_H-M   'P 1'
#
loop_
_entity.id
_entity.type
_entity.pdbx_description
1 polymer ?
#
loop_
_entity_poly.entity_id
_entity_poly.type
_entity_poly.pdbx_seq_one_letter_code
_entity_poly.pdbx_strand_id
1 'polypeptide(L)'
;MDHSYQVNHSCSLNPPKDGLPSTQSSNDALRQMGSEGKMGAVHEEMKRVSRLPPSSAYATHRMRVLNKILQLLSIQRTTSQDEELELLFSGLSLG
;
A
#
# COMPACT_ATOMS: atom_id res chain seq x y z
N MET A 1 37.41 -14.79 -23.83
CA MET A 1 37.14 -14.36 -25.22
C MET A 1 36.54 -15.57 -25.93
N ASP A 2 35.26 -15.64 -26.29
CA ASP A 2 34.23 -14.62 -26.46
C ASP A 2 32.82 -15.19 -26.22
N HIS A 3 31.93 -14.30 -25.83
CA HIS A 3 30.53 -14.53 -25.49
C HIS A 3 29.67 -14.93 -26.69
N SER A 4 28.78 -15.91 -26.51
CA SER A 4 27.47 -15.91 -27.17
C SER A 4 26.47 -16.80 -26.42
N TYR A 5 25.89 -16.24 -25.36
CA TYR A 5 24.62 -16.76 -24.84
C TYR A 5 23.53 -16.35 -25.81
N GLN A 6 22.99 -17.32 -26.54
CA GLN A 6 21.81 -17.12 -27.38
C GLN A 6 20.58 -17.06 -26.48
N VAL A 7 20.23 -15.86 -26.04
CA VAL A 7 18.99 -15.60 -25.30
C VAL A 7 17.90 -15.26 -26.30
N ASN A 8 16.94 -16.18 -26.47
CA ASN A 8 15.70 -15.90 -27.18
C ASN A 8 14.84 -14.94 -26.34
N HIS A 9 14.93 -13.65 -26.62
CA HIS A 9 13.96 -12.66 -26.15
C HIS A 9 13.08 -12.20 -27.31
N SER A 10 12.08 -13.00 -27.65
CA SER A 10 10.90 -12.50 -28.34
C SER A 10 9.97 -11.85 -27.31
N CYS A 11 10.28 -10.62 -26.88
CA CYS A 11 9.32 -9.78 -26.16
C CYS A 11 8.34 -9.18 -27.17
N SER A 12 7.38 -9.98 -27.61
CA SER A 12 6.17 -9.47 -28.24
C SER A 12 5.11 -9.32 -27.15
N LEU A 13 5.00 -8.12 -26.59
CA LEU A 13 3.85 -7.72 -25.77
C LEU A 13 3.25 -6.47 -26.40
N ASN A 14 2.45 -6.67 -27.44
CA ASN A 14 1.38 -5.74 -27.76
C ASN A 14 0.27 -5.91 -26.71
N PRO A 15 -0.41 -4.82 -26.32
CA PRO A 15 -1.32 -4.81 -25.18
C PRO A 15 -2.71 -5.35 -25.56
N PRO A 16 -3.37 -6.13 -24.70
CA PRO A 16 -4.82 -6.19 -24.68
C PRO A 16 -5.35 -5.16 -23.68
N LYS A 17 -6.04 -4.21 -24.27
CA LYS A 17 -6.97 -3.26 -23.69
C LYS A 17 -8.08 -4.02 -22.95
N ASP A 18 -8.04 -4.01 -21.62
CA ASP A 18 -9.21 -4.13 -20.76
C ASP A 18 -8.96 -3.23 -19.54
N GLY A 19 -10.00 -2.50 -19.14
CA GLY A 19 -9.90 -1.29 -18.31
C GLY A 19 -9.08 -1.48 -17.04
N LEU A 20 -8.43 -0.39 -16.61
CA LEU A 20 -8.02 -0.22 -15.23
C LEU A 20 -9.14 -0.76 -14.33
N PRO A 21 -8.93 -1.77 -13.48
CA PRO A 21 -9.73 -1.88 -12.29
C PRO A 21 -9.44 -0.59 -11.54
N SER A 22 -10.42 0.31 -11.62
CA SER A 22 -10.50 1.50 -10.82
C SER A 22 -9.97 1.17 -9.42
N THR A 23 -9.02 1.96 -8.94
CA THR A 23 -8.42 1.90 -7.60
C THR A 23 -9.47 1.89 -6.47
N GLN A 24 -10.75 2.02 -6.80
CA GLN A 24 -11.93 1.80 -5.97
C GLN A 24 -11.99 0.40 -5.33
N SER A 25 -11.69 -0.69 -6.06
CA SER A 25 -11.86 -2.05 -5.52
C SER A 25 -11.00 -2.34 -4.28
N SER A 26 -9.80 -1.75 -4.20
CA SER A 26 -8.88 -1.94 -3.07
C SER A 26 -9.32 -1.17 -1.82
N ASN A 27 -9.95 -0.01 -2.00
CA ASN A 27 -10.42 0.82 -0.90
C ASN A 27 -11.63 0.19 -0.21
N ASP A 28 -12.59 -0.35 -0.99
CA ASP A 28 -13.76 -1.02 -0.42
C ASP A 28 -13.38 -2.29 0.35
N ALA A 29 -12.41 -3.05 -0.14
CA ALA A 29 -11.87 -4.22 0.56
C ALA A 29 -11.18 -3.82 1.89
N LEU A 30 -10.47 -2.68 1.91
CA LEU A 30 -9.85 -2.15 3.12
C LEU A 30 -10.89 -1.61 4.11
N ARG A 31 -11.99 -1.00 3.63
CA ARG A 31 -13.09 -0.52 4.49
C ARG A 31 -13.84 -1.68 5.15
N GLN A 32 -14.00 -2.80 4.45
CA GLN A 32 -14.64 -4.01 4.98
C GLN A 32 -13.76 -4.80 5.96
N MET A 33 -12.44 -4.55 5.96
CA MET A 33 -11.52 -5.21 6.86
C MET A 33 -11.57 -4.60 8.27
N GLY A 34 -11.77 -5.44 9.29
CA GLY A 34 -11.70 -5.05 10.70
C GLY A 34 -10.31 -4.56 11.11
N SER A 35 -10.19 -3.97 12.30
CA SER A 35 -8.92 -3.39 12.81
C SER A 35 -7.76 -4.40 12.80
N GLU A 36 -8.02 -5.64 13.24
CA GLU A 36 -7.02 -6.72 13.26
C GLU A 36 -6.53 -7.09 11.85
N GLY A 37 -7.45 -7.15 10.88
CA GLY A 37 -7.09 -7.41 9.49
C GLY A 37 -6.22 -6.29 8.91
N LYS A 38 -6.55 -5.03 9.22
CA LYS A 38 -5.76 -3.87 8.81
C LYS A 38 -4.34 -3.93 9.41
N MET A 39 -4.21 -4.28 10.69
CA MET A 39 -2.90 -4.48 11.32
C MET A 39 -2.11 -5.62 10.67
N GLY A 40 -2.76 -6.76 10.41
CA GLY A 40 -2.14 -7.89 9.72
C GLY A 40 -1.60 -7.53 8.33
N ALA A 41 -2.37 -6.78 7.55
CA ALA A 41 -1.95 -6.28 6.24
C ALA A 41 -0.72 -5.35 6.33
N VAL A 42 -0.65 -4.50 7.35
CA VAL A 42 0.51 -3.62 7.58
C VAL A 42 1.75 -4.44 7.98
N HIS A 43 1.60 -5.47 8.82
CA HIS A 43 2.72 -6.34 9.21
C HIS A 43 3.29 -7.13 8.03
N GLU A 44 2.44 -7.67 7.16
CA GLU A 44 2.91 -8.33 5.93
C GLU A 44 3.66 -7.35 5.03
N GLU A 45 3.18 -6.11 4.93
CA GLU A 45 3.89 -5.08 4.18
C GLU A 45 5.27 -4.73 4.78
N MET A 46 5.36 -4.59 6.10
CA MET A 46 6.64 -4.37 6.78
C MET A 46 7.63 -5.50 6.50
N LYS A 47 7.15 -6.75 6.49
CA LYS A 47 7.95 -7.93 6.14
C LYS A 47 8.40 -7.94 4.67
N ARG A 48 7.61 -7.39 3.75
CA ARG A 48 8.06 -7.18 2.36
C ARG A 48 9.14 -6.11 2.29
N VAL A 49 8.95 -4.99 2.98
CA VAL A 49 9.90 -3.87 2.98
C VAL A 49 11.22 -4.24 3.67
N SER A 50 11.19 -5.09 4.70
CA SER A 50 12.40 -5.54 5.39
C SER A 50 13.34 -6.40 4.52
N ARG A 51 12.87 -6.88 3.35
CA ARG A 51 13.69 -7.61 2.37
C ARG A 51 14.43 -6.67 1.41
N LEU A 52 14.11 -5.37 1.43
CA LEU A 52 14.77 -4.38 0.59
C LEU A 52 16.09 -3.91 1.23
N PRO A 53 17.05 -3.42 0.44
CA PRO A 53 18.27 -2.82 0.96
C PRO A 53 17.96 -1.67 1.93
N PRO A 54 18.49 -1.67 3.17
CA PRO A 54 18.22 -0.63 4.17
C PRO A 54 18.68 0.77 3.74
N SER A 55 19.67 0.85 2.86
CA SER A 55 20.16 2.10 2.28
C SER A 55 19.18 2.76 1.31
N SER A 56 18.13 2.05 0.89
CA SER A 56 17.11 2.62 0.02
C SER A 56 16.30 3.68 0.77
N ALA A 57 16.28 4.89 0.22
CA ALA A 57 15.44 5.98 0.71
C ALA A 57 13.97 5.57 0.77
N TYR A 58 13.49 4.79 -0.21
CA TYR A 58 12.14 4.25 -0.21
C TYR A 58 11.90 3.31 0.97
N ALA A 59 12.79 2.34 1.22
CA ALA A 59 12.61 1.37 2.31
C ALA A 59 12.57 2.07 3.67
N THR A 60 13.47 3.04 3.88
CA THR A 60 13.51 3.85 5.10
C THR A 60 12.22 4.67 5.27
N HIS A 61 11.79 5.38 4.24
CA HIS A 61 10.58 6.20 4.30
C HIS A 61 9.33 5.34 4.51
N ARG A 62 9.18 4.27 3.73
CA ARG A 62 8.06 3.34 3.80
C ARG A 62 7.92 2.73 5.19
N MET A 63 9.03 2.30 5.80
CA MET A 63 9.00 1.76 7.16
C MET A 63 8.49 2.78 8.19
N ARG A 64 8.86 4.07 8.06
CA ARG A 64 8.34 5.14 8.93
C ARG A 64 6.83 5.32 8.76
N VAL A 65 6.35 5.33 7.52
CA VAL A 65 4.92 5.45 7.21
C VAL A 65 4.13 4.28 7.81
N LEU A 66 4.61 3.04 7.62
CA LEU A 66 3.95 1.84 8.15
C LEU A 66 3.88 1.84 9.68
N ASN A 67 4.96 2.25 10.34
CA ASN A 67 4.95 2.42 11.80
C ASN A 67 3.92 3.47 12.25
N LYS A 68 3.79 4.59 11.51
CA LYS A 68 2.78 5.59 11.83
C LYS A 68 1.36 5.06 11.64
N ILE A 69 1.13 4.26 10.61
CA ILE A 69 -0.16 3.59 10.37
C ILE A 69 -0.49 2.64 11.52
N LEU A 70 0.46 1.80 11.98
CA LEU A 70 0.24 0.91 13.12
C LEU A 70 -0.13 1.67 14.39
N GLN A 71 0.57 2.77 14.68
CA GLN A 71 0.22 3.63 15.82
C GLN A 71 -1.22 4.15 15.70
N LEU A 72 -1.62 4.62 14.52
CA LEU A 72 -2.98 5.13 14.29
C LEU A 72 -4.07 4.04 14.41
N LEU A 73 -3.75 2.81 14.03
CA LEU A 73 -4.64 1.66 14.19
C LEU A 73 -4.74 1.18 15.64
N SER A 74 -3.70 1.37 16.46
CA SER A 74 -3.72 1.00 17.88
C SER A 74 -4.53 1.95 18.78
N ILE A 75 -4.86 3.15 18.29
CA ILE A 75 -5.66 4.10 19.05
C ILE A 75 -7.10 3.59 19.08
N GLN A 76 -7.61 3.35 20.27
CA GLN A 76 -9.03 3.08 20.47
C GLN A 76 -9.80 4.40 20.33
N ARG A 77 -10.60 4.52 19.28
CA ARG A 77 -11.47 5.67 19.03
C ARG A 77 -12.90 5.34 19.43
N THR A 78 -13.60 6.33 19.96
CA THR A 78 -15.05 6.25 20.17
C THR A 78 -15.76 6.58 18.85
N THR A 79 -17.03 6.18 18.73
CA THR A 79 -17.84 6.50 17.55
C THR A 79 -17.87 7.99 17.25
N SER A 80 -18.01 8.85 18.28
CA SER A 80 -18.03 10.30 18.10
C SER A 80 -16.69 10.87 17.59
N GLN A 81 -15.56 10.28 17.98
CA GLN A 81 -14.24 10.69 17.45
C GLN A 81 -14.08 10.29 15.99
N ASP A 82 -14.58 9.12 15.60
CA ASP A 82 -14.56 8.68 14.20
C ASP A 82 -15.44 9.59 13.32
N GLU A 83 -16.61 10.00 13.81
CA GLU A 83 -17.48 10.96 13.13
C GLU A 83 -16.84 12.34 12.98
N GLU A 84 -16.20 12.86 14.03
CA GLU A 84 -15.48 14.14 13.98
C GLU A 84 -14.31 14.09 12.97
N LEU A 85 -13.56 12.99 12.94
CA LEU A 85 -12.49 12.78 11.97
C LEU A 85 -13.02 12.72 10.54
N GLU A 86 -14.10 11.99 10.28
CA GLU A 86 -14.73 11.91 8.95
C GLU A 86 -15.20 13.32 8.50
N LEU A 87 -15.78 14.11 9.40
CA LEU A 87 -16.21 15.48 9.13
C LEU A 87 -15.02 16.39 8.82
N LEU A 88 -13.94 16.31 9.61
CA LEU A 88 -12.71 17.06 9.38
C LEU A 88 -12.15 16.75 7.99
N PHE A 89 -12.04 15.48 7.62
CA PHE A 89 -11.53 15.10 6.30
C PHE A 89 -12.47 15.49 5.16
N SER A 90 -13.79 15.47 5.38
CA SER A 90 -14.78 15.95 4.40
C SER A 90 -14.62 17.44 4.11
N GLY A 91 -14.28 18.24 5.12
CA GLY A 91 -13.97 19.67 4.97
C GLY A 91 -12.59 19.96 4.35
N LEU A 92 -11.70 18.96 4.36
CA LEU A 92 -10.37 19.02 3.76
C LEU A 92 -10.34 18.47 2.34
N SER A 93 -11.47 18.38 1.60
CA SER A 93 -11.44 17.92 0.22
C SER A 93 -10.46 18.79 -0.58
N LEU A 94 -9.22 18.29 -0.72
CA LEU A 94 -8.16 18.90 -1.50
C LEU A 94 -8.68 18.91 -2.94
N GLY A 95 -8.91 20.12 -3.46
CA GLY A 95 -9.11 20.34 -4.89
C GLY A 95 -7.87 19.95 -5.70
#